data_AF-A0A0F9SZ72-F1
#
_entry.id   AF-A0A0F9SZ72-F1
#
_cell.length_a   1.000
_cell.length_b   1.000
_cell.length_c   1.000
_cell.angle_alpha   90.00
_cell.angle_beta   90.00
_cell.angle_gamma   90.00
#
_symmetry.space_group_name_H-M   'P 1'
#
loop_
_entity.id
_entity.type
_entity.pdbx_description
1 polymer ?
#
loop_
_entity_poly.entity_id
_entity_poly.type
_entity_poly.pdbx_seq_one_letter_code
_entity_poly.pdbx_strand_id
1 'polypeptide(L)' 'MAILNVNTDEVVRYSNKLEKLHRSAFPIAIRGTLNNAAFDVKQKTMPVSAEKEFVNRQPNFFKANSKVNMAKGFNV' A
#
# COMPACT_ATOMS: atom_id res chain seq x y z
N MET A 1 35.41 -1.02 -7.81
CA MET A 1 34.27 -1.07 -6.85
C MET A 1 33.11 -0.30 -7.47
N ALA A 2 31.92 -0.90 -7.55
CA ALA A 2 30.75 -0.19 -8.04
C ALA A 2 30.23 0.76 -6.95
N ILE A 3 30.05 2.03 -7.28
CA ILE A 3 29.43 3.03 -6.40
C ILE A 3 27.91 2.92 -6.61
N LEU A 4 27.19 2.47 -5.59
CA LEU A 4 25.72 2.48 -5.59
C LEU A 4 25.25 3.90 -5.25
N ASN A 5 24.71 4.62 -6.24
CA ASN A 5 24.05 5.89 -6.03
C ASN A 5 22.57 5.65 -5.69
N VAL A 6 22.19 5.88 -4.43
CA VAL A 6 20.82 5.74 -3.95
C VAL A 6 20.18 7.13 -3.93
N ASN A 7 19.29 7.41 -4.86
CA ASN A 7 18.48 8.64 -4.83
C ASN A 7 17.45 8.54 -3.68
N THR A 8 17.50 9.50 -2.74
CA THR A 8 16.60 9.59 -1.59
C THR A 8 15.70 10.84 -1.62
N ASP A 9 15.70 11.60 -2.72
CA ASP A 9 15.02 12.90 -2.82
C ASP A 9 13.52 12.81 -2.53
N GLU A 10 12.86 11.78 -3.08
CA GLU A 10 11.43 11.56 -2.84
C GLU A 10 11.14 11.15 -1.40
N VAL A 11 12.04 10.40 -0.74
CA VAL A 11 11.90 10.04 0.67
C VAL A 11 11.99 11.30 1.54
N VAL A 12 12.96 12.17 1.28
CA VAL A 12 13.12 13.45 1.99
C VAL A 12 11.90 14.34 1.79
N ARG A 13 11.41 14.48 0.55
CA ARG A 13 10.21 15.26 0.22
C ARG A 13 8.98 14.73 0.96
N TYR A 14 8.85 13.41 1.06
CA TYR A 14 7.74 12.77 1.75
C TYR A 14 7.82 12.97 3.27
N SER A 15 9.01 12.81 3.87
CA SER A 15 9.25 13.08 5.29
C SER A 15 8.90 14.53 5.66
N ASN A 16 9.36 15.51 4.86
CA ASN A 16 9.03 16.93 5.04
C ASN A 16 7.52 17.21 4.97
N LYS A 17 6.76 16.40 4.22
CA LYS A 17 5.30 16.51 4.15
C LYS A 17 4.63 15.91 5.39
N LEU A 18 5.16 14.80 5.89
CA LEU A 18 4.67 14.15 7.11
C LEU A 18 4.91 15.01 8.36
N GLU A 19 6.07 15.66 8.47
CA GLU A 19 6.40 16.57 9.58
C GLU A 19 5.42 17.74 9.72
N LYS A 20 4.82 18.18 8.61
CA LYS A 20 3.84 19.27 8.58
C LYS A 20 2.43 18.82 8.96
N LEU A 21 2.18 17.53 9.11
CA LEU A 21 0.86 17.03 9.49
C LEU A 21 0.59 17.28 10.98
N HIS A 22 -0.63 17.72 11.28
CA HIS A 22 -1.08 17.83 12.66
C HIS A 22 -1.06 16.44 13.34
N ARG A 23 -0.75 16.42 14.64
CA ARG A 23 -0.66 15.19 15.48
C ARG A 23 -1.82 14.21 15.32
N SER A 24 -3.04 14.70 15.07
CA SER A 24 -4.22 13.86 14.86
C SER A 24 -4.42 13.43 13.40
N ALA A 25 -3.91 14.21 12.44
CA ALA A 25 -4.01 13.93 11.02
C ALA A 25 -3.00 12.86 10.59
N PHE A 26 -1.83 12.79 11.24
CA PHE A 26 -0.79 11.83 10.91
C PHE A 26 -1.23 10.36 11.06
N PRO A 27 -1.80 9.91 12.20
CA PRO A 27 -2.35 8.55 12.33
C PRO A 27 -3.50 8.25 11.37
N ILE A 28 -4.27 9.26 10.95
CA ILE A 28 -5.35 9.09 9.98
C ILE A 28 -4.78 8.87 8.58
N ALA A 29 -3.80 9.68 8.19
CA ALA A 29 -3.12 9.57 6.90
C ALA A 29 -2.44 8.20 6.75
N ILE A 30 -1.70 7.73 7.77
CA ILE A 30 -1.07 6.41 7.75
C ILE A 30 -2.12 5.30 7.57
N ARG A 31 -3.21 5.33 8.34
CA ARG A 31 -4.29 4.34 8.20
C ARG A 31 -4.89 4.35 6.79
N GLY A 32 -5.15 5.54 6.26
CA GLY A 32 -5.64 5.70 4.88
C GLY A 32 -4.69 5.07 3.88
N THR A 33 -3.39 5.37 3.98
CA THR A 33 -2.36 4.81 3.10
C THR A 33 -2.26 3.29 3.20
N LEU A 34 -2.23 2.73 4.41
CA LEU A 34 -2.17 1.28 4.63
C LEU A 34 -3.40 0.57 4.06
N ASN A 35 -4.60 1.13 4.30
CA ASN A 35 -5.83 0.57 3.76
C ASN A 35 -5.83 0.64 2.23
N ASN A 36 -5.47 1.78 1.65
CA ASN A 36 -5.40 1.96 0.20
C ASN A 36 -4.42 0.98 -0.45
N ALA A 37 -3.24 0.79 0.15
CA ALA A 37 -2.26 -0.18 -0.32
C ALA A 37 -2.82 -1.61 -0.29
N ALA A 38 -3.48 -2.00 0.82
CA ALA A 38 -4.10 -3.33 0.92
C ALA A 38 -5.25 -3.53 -0.08
N PHE A 39 -6.05 -2.49 -0.34
CA PHE A 39 -7.10 -2.52 -1.37
C PHE A 39 -6.51 -2.62 -2.78
N ASP A 40 -5.44 -1.87 -3.08
CA ASP A 40 -4.77 -1.93 -4.38
C ASP A 40 -4.19 -3.33 -4.65
N VAL A 41 -3.61 -3.97 -3.64
CA VAL A 41 -3.15 -5.35 -3.74
C VAL A 41 -4.31 -6.30 -4.06
N LYS A 42 -5.41 -6.20 -3.31
CA LYS A 42 -6.58 -7.05 -3.52
C LYS A 42 -7.21 -6.86 -4.91
N GLN A 43 -7.26 -5.62 -5.40
CA GLN A 43 -8.02 -5.26 -6.60
C GLN A 43 -7.20 -5.27 -7.88
N LYS A 44 -5.90 -5.01 -7.81
CA LYS A 44 -5.04 -4.84 -8.99
C LYS A 44 -3.87 -5.79 -8.99
N THR A 45 -2.91 -5.63 -8.07
CA THR A 45 -1.61 -6.31 -8.23
C THR A 45 -1.70 -7.82 -8.07
N MET A 46 -2.52 -8.31 -7.14
CA MET A 46 -2.74 -9.76 -6.96
C MET A 46 -3.49 -10.37 -8.15
N PRO A 47 -4.64 -9.83 -8.63
CA PRO A 47 -5.28 -10.32 -9.85
C PRO A 47 -4.36 -10.31 -11.07
N VAL A 48 -3.62 -9.22 -11.31
CA VAL A 48 -2.70 -9.10 -12.46
C VAL A 48 -1.58 -10.13 -12.39
N SER A 49 -1.03 -10.38 -11.20
CA SER A 49 0.00 -11.43 -11.03
C SER A 49 -0.60 -12.83 -11.26
N ALA A 50 -1.80 -13.07 -10.74
CA ALA A 50 -2.47 -14.36 -10.87
C ALA A 50 -2.87 -14.68 -12.31
N GLU A 51 -3.35 -13.69 -13.08
CA GLU A 51 -3.72 -13.87 -14.49
C GLU A 51 -2.52 -14.16 -15.41
N LYS A 52 -1.32 -13.75 -15.01
CA LYS A 52 -0.09 -14.07 -15.75
C LYS A 52 0.32 -15.53 -15.61
N GLU A 53 0.16 -16.11 -14.41
CA GLU A 53 0.71 -17.43 -14.08
C GLU A 53 -0.36 -18.54 -14.04
N PHE A 54 -1.63 -18.20 -13.82
CA PHE A 54 -2.72 -19.16 -13.62
C PHE A 54 -3.89 -18.94 -14.58
N VAL A 55 -4.54 -20.04 -14.97
CA VAL A 55 -5.81 -19.98 -15.73
C VAL A 55 -6.94 -19.53 -14.81
N ASN A 56 -7.56 -18.40 -15.14
CA ASN A 56 -8.69 -17.87 -14.38
C ASN A 56 -9.97 -18.69 -14.62
N ARG A 57 -10.25 -19.65 -13.73
CA ARG A 57 -11.46 -20.50 -13.79
C ARG A 57 -12.70 -19.84 -13.20
N GLN A 58 -12.53 -18.80 -12.38
CA GLN A 58 -13.60 -18.11 -11.67
C GLN A 58 -13.27 -16.61 -11.52
N PRO A 59 -13.90 -15.73 -12.34
CA PRO A 59 -13.57 -14.30 -12.38
C PRO A 59 -13.65 -13.56 -11.04
N ASN A 60 -14.51 -14.02 -10.13
CA ASN A 60 -14.75 -13.38 -8.84
C ASN A 60 -14.00 -14.02 -7.66
N PHE A 61 -13.06 -14.94 -7.91
CA PHE A 61 -12.36 -15.70 -6.86
C PHE A 61 -11.73 -14.79 -5.80
N PHE A 62 -10.90 -13.82 -6.21
CA PHE A 62 -10.24 -12.91 -5.28
C PHE A 62 -11.23 -11.98 -4.57
N LYS A 63 -12.28 -11.53 -5.25
CA LYS A 63 -13.30 -10.67 -4.65
C LYS A 63 -14.05 -11.40 -3.53
N ALA A 64 -14.41 -12.66 -3.76
CA ALA A 64 -15.20 -13.48 -2.84
C ALA A 64 -14.37 -14.02 -1.66
N ASN A 65 -13.10 -14.38 -1.90
CA ASN A 65 -12.30 -15.12 -0.92
C ASN A 65 -11.24 -14.28 -0.19
N SER A 66 -10.91 -13.07 -0.66
CA SER A 66 -9.97 -12.19 0.03
C SER A 66 -10.69 -11.05 0.76
N LYS A 67 -10.25 -10.71 1.97
CA LYS A 67 -10.77 -9.58 2.75
C LYS A 67 -9.61 -8.73 3.24
N VAL A 68 -9.73 -7.41 3.08
CA VAL A 68 -8.77 -6.47 3.67
C VAL A 68 -9.09 -6.35 5.16
N ASN A 69 -8.12 -6.67 6.01
CA ASN A 69 -8.18 -6.33 7.42
C ASN A 69 -7.70 -4.88 7.58
N MET A 70 -8.66 -3.97 7.74
CA MET A 70 -8.35 -2.54 7.79
C MET A 70 -7.51 -2.18 9.01
N ALA A 71 -6.57 -1.25 8.83
CA ALA A 71 -5.74 -0.71 9.90
C ALA A 71 -6.60 0.00 10.97
N LYS A 72 -6.27 -0.25 12.24
CA LYS A 72 -6.99 0.27 13.42
C LYS A 72 -6.02 0.93 14.39
N GLY A 73 -6.54 1.78 15.27
CA GLY A 73 -5.77 2.44 16.32
C GLY A 73 -5.22 3.82 15.94
N PHE A 74 -4.65 4.50 16.92
CA PHE A 74 -3.99 5.80 16.80
C PHE A 74 -2.52 5.75 17.27
N ASN A 75 -2.06 4.59 17.74
CA ASN A 75 -0.66 4.36 18.06
C ASN A 75 0.02 3.92 16.76
N VAL A 76 0.76 4.85 16.15
CA VAL A 76 1.56 4.69 14.93
C VAL A 76 3.01 4.91 15.26
#